data_AF-A0A640TDE9-F1
#
_entry.id   AF-A0A640TDE9-F1
#
_cell.length_a   1.000
_cell.length_b   1.000
_cell.length_c   1.000
_cell.angle_alpha   90.00
_cell.angle_beta   90.00
_cell.angle_gamma   90.00
#
_symmetry.space_group_name_H-M   'P 1'
#
loop_
_entity.id
_entity.type
_entity.pdbx_description
1 polymer ?
#
loop_
_entity_poly.entity_id
_entity_poly.type
_entity_poly.pdbx_seq_one_letter_code
_entity_poly.pdbx_strand_id
1 'polypeptide(L)'
;MEEEFHELTDRVRAELRSPQDLVAYERLLGLARKNTPAGREELARMLVAVERPLWAREIAAFILGCAGDKRAFETLVLLLNYRDPVRCATAAHALGRLGDPRTARAAAALATNPLRTAYALHPVRLLAELRAPQSVPALIATLERLLTPHNPYWRVALACVEGLGALGDRRAVPALTAAVTHPRLAAAAAASLARLGVHEDVTAADGAAATDGPDDGENAGAGRPAGRVPGPERGAGPGGGQGLSG
;
A
#
# COMPACT_ATOMS: atom_id res chain seq x y z
N MET A 1 9.55 -20.73 -3.25
CA MET A 1 10.82 -20.43 -3.94
C MET A 1 10.66 -20.67 -5.42
N GLU A 2 10.22 -21.86 -5.85
CA GLU A 2 10.11 -22.16 -7.30
C GLU A 2 9.06 -21.30 -7.99
N GLU A 3 7.91 -21.03 -7.37
CA GLU A 3 6.85 -20.19 -7.94
C GLU A 3 7.30 -18.73 -8.11
N GLU A 4 7.79 -18.08 -7.05
CA GLU A 4 8.22 -16.67 -7.12
C GLU A 4 9.44 -16.49 -8.02
N PHE A 5 10.32 -17.50 -8.08
CA PHE A 5 11.44 -17.50 -9.01
C PHE A 5 10.97 -17.66 -10.44
N HIS A 6 10.01 -18.54 -10.73
CA HIS A 6 9.44 -18.70 -12.07
C HIS A 6 8.78 -17.40 -12.54
N GLU A 7 7.92 -16.78 -11.73
CA GLU A 7 7.28 -15.51 -12.05
C GLU A 7 8.30 -14.40 -12.35
N LEU A 8 9.35 -14.30 -11.53
CA LEU A 8 10.47 -13.38 -11.76
C LEU A 8 11.13 -13.64 -13.11
N THR A 9 11.49 -14.90 -13.39
CA THR A 9 12.19 -15.26 -14.62
C THR A 9 11.33 -15.07 -15.86
N ASP A 10 10.04 -15.41 -15.81
CA ASP A 10 9.11 -15.24 -16.92
C ASP A 10 8.88 -13.76 -17.23
N ARG A 11 8.70 -12.93 -16.20
CA ARG A 11 8.59 -11.47 -16.39
C ARG A 11 9.87 -10.90 -16.99
N VAL A 12 11.04 -11.25 -16.45
CA VAL A 12 12.32 -10.74 -16.98
C VAL A 12 12.48 -11.16 -18.43
N ARG A 13 12.21 -12.43 -18.76
CA ARG A 13 12.28 -12.95 -20.14
C ARG A 13 11.39 -12.15 -21.09
N ALA A 14 10.17 -11.81 -20.67
CA ALA A 14 9.23 -11.02 -21.46
C ALA A 14 9.68 -9.55 -21.66
N GLU A 15 10.57 -9.03 -20.81
CA GLU A 15 11.12 -7.67 -20.93
C GLU A 15 12.36 -7.60 -21.85
N LEU A 16 13.03 -8.71 -22.13
CA LEU A 16 14.25 -8.72 -22.96
C LEU A 16 13.91 -8.38 -24.42
N ARG A 17 14.77 -7.56 -25.04
CA ARG A 17 14.62 -7.10 -26.43
C ARG A 17 15.85 -7.38 -27.29
N SER A 18 17.02 -7.57 -26.68
CA SER A 18 18.29 -7.82 -27.38
C SER A 18 18.68 -9.30 -27.33
N PRO A 19 19.21 -9.88 -28.43
CA PRO A 19 19.83 -11.20 -28.40
C PRO A 19 20.98 -11.32 -27.38
N GLN A 20 21.72 -10.24 -27.15
CA GLN A 20 22.80 -10.21 -26.16
C GLN A 20 22.25 -10.34 -24.73
N ASP A 21 21.11 -9.70 -24.45
CA ASP A 21 20.44 -9.81 -23.15
C ASP A 21 19.90 -11.21 -22.91
N LEU A 22 19.37 -11.87 -23.95
CA LEU A 22 18.91 -13.27 -23.87
C LEU A 22 20.07 -14.22 -23.51
N VAL A 23 21.24 -14.06 -24.13
CA VAL A 23 22.43 -14.88 -23.80
C VAL A 23 22.90 -14.60 -22.37
N ALA A 24 22.93 -13.33 -21.95
CA ALA A 24 23.28 -12.96 -20.59
C ALA A 24 22.28 -13.52 -19.56
N TYR A 25 21.00 -13.51 -19.89
CA TYR A 25 19.92 -14.05 -19.08
C TYR A 25 20.04 -15.57 -18.89
N GLU A 26 20.23 -16.34 -19.96
CA GLU A 26 20.40 -17.79 -19.87
C GLU A 26 21.66 -18.17 -19.07
N ARG A 27 22.76 -17.43 -19.25
CA ARG A 27 23.96 -17.60 -18.43
C ARG A 27 23.65 -17.37 -16.95
N LEU A 28 22.92 -16.31 -16.63
CA LEU A 28 22.54 -15.97 -15.25
C LEU A 28 21.65 -17.05 -14.62
N LEU A 29 20.68 -17.58 -15.36
CA LEU A 29 19.86 -18.71 -14.90
C LEU A 29 20.69 -19.98 -14.68
N GLY A 30 21.68 -20.22 -15.53
CA GLY A 30 22.63 -21.33 -15.34
C GLY A 30 23.41 -21.21 -14.03
N LEU A 31 23.85 -20.00 -13.67
CA LEU A 31 24.49 -19.72 -12.38
C LEU A 31 23.50 -19.91 -11.21
N ALA A 32 22.28 -19.39 -11.35
CA ALA A 32 21.21 -19.48 -10.37
C ALA A 32 20.89 -20.93 -9.99
N ARG A 33 20.64 -21.77 -11.00
CA ARG A 33 20.27 -23.18 -10.83
C ARG A 33 21.38 -24.02 -10.19
N LYS A 34 22.65 -23.72 -10.51
CA LYS A 34 23.80 -24.43 -9.95
C LYS A 34 24.05 -24.08 -8.48
N ASN A 35 23.69 -22.85 -8.06
CA ASN A 35 23.84 -22.34 -6.69
C ASN A 35 25.19 -22.70 -6.01
N THR A 36 26.28 -22.63 -6.75
CA THR A 36 27.63 -22.91 -6.22
C THR A 36 28.17 -21.70 -5.46
N PRO A 37 29.13 -21.88 -4.52
CA PRO A 37 29.78 -20.75 -3.86
C PRO A 37 30.41 -19.76 -4.84
N ALA A 38 31.08 -20.26 -5.89
CA ALA A 38 31.65 -19.42 -6.96
C ALA A 38 30.57 -18.67 -7.75
N GLY A 39 29.42 -19.32 -8.01
CA GLY A 39 28.28 -18.68 -8.65
C GLY A 39 27.69 -17.55 -7.79
N ARG A 40 27.53 -17.76 -6.49
CA ARG A 40 27.07 -16.71 -5.56
C ARG A 40 28.03 -15.53 -5.52
N GLU A 41 29.34 -15.77 -5.59
CA GLU A 41 30.33 -14.70 -5.68
C GLU A 41 30.21 -13.90 -6.98
N GLU A 42 29.95 -14.56 -8.11
CA GLU A 42 29.70 -13.89 -9.39
C GLU A 42 28.42 -13.05 -9.33
N LEU A 43 27.33 -13.58 -8.75
CA LEU A 43 26.09 -12.84 -8.53
C LEU A 43 26.33 -11.60 -7.65
N ALA A 44 27.13 -11.73 -6.59
CA ALA A 44 27.43 -10.61 -5.69
C ALA A 44 28.21 -9.52 -6.40
N ARG A 45 29.18 -9.87 -7.26
CA ARG A 45 29.87 -8.90 -8.12
C ARG A 45 28.91 -8.20 -9.08
N MET A 46 27.89 -8.88 -9.58
CA MET A 46 26.90 -8.27 -10.47
C MET A 46 26.05 -7.20 -9.79
N LEU A 47 25.81 -7.30 -8.47
CA LEU A 47 25.05 -6.28 -7.73
C LEU A 47 25.74 -4.92 -7.76
N VAL A 48 27.06 -4.90 -7.65
CA VAL A 48 27.88 -3.68 -7.55
C VAL A 48 28.47 -3.24 -8.89
N ALA A 49 28.45 -4.09 -9.91
CA ALA A 49 29.01 -3.78 -11.21
C ALA A 49 28.28 -2.59 -11.88
N VAL A 50 29.06 -1.69 -12.45
CA VAL A 50 28.58 -0.55 -13.24
C VAL A 50 27.90 -1.08 -14.52
N GLU A 51 26.91 -0.34 -15.04
CA GLU A 51 26.23 -0.63 -16.32
C GLU A 51 25.49 -1.98 -16.43
N ARG A 52 25.26 -2.70 -15.32
CA ARG A 52 24.39 -3.87 -15.36
C ARG A 52 22.91 -3.49 -15.52
N PRO A 53 22.16 -4.19 -16.38
CA PRO A 53 20.74 -3.93 -16.54
C PRO A 53 20.00 -4.29 -15.26
N LEU A 54 18.89 -3.59 -15.00
CA LEU A 54 18.11 -3.76 -13.77
C LEU A 54 17.65 -5.21 -13.57
N TRP A 55 17.22 -5.88 -14.64
CA TRP A 55 16.77 -7.27 -14.58
C TRP A 55 17.85 -8.23 -14.07
N ALA A 56 19.12 -7.99 -14.40
CA ALA A 56 20.22 -8.83 -13.96
C ALA A 56 20.50 -8.65 -12.47
N ARG A 57 20.47 -7.39 -11.99
CA ARG A 57 20.58 -7.08 -10.57
C ARG A 57 19.41 -7.65 -9.78
N GLU A 58 18.22 -7.62 -10.35
CA GLU A 58 17.02 -8.18 -9.73
C GLU A 58 17.14 -9.69 -9.52
N ILE A 59 17.48 -10.45 -10.58
CA ILE A 59 17.68 -11.89 -10.47
C ILE A 59 18.81 -12.22 -9.47
N ALA A 60 19.95 -11.53 -9.55
CA ALA A 60 21.06 -11.75 -8.64
C ALA A 60 20.67 -11.48 -7.18
N ALA A 61 19.98 -10.37 -6.91
CA ALA A 61 19.54 -9.99 -5.57
C ALA A 61 18.50 -10.99 -5.02
N PHE A 62 17.58 -11.46 -5.85
CA PHE A 62 16.59 -12.46 -5.45
C PHE A 62 17.23 -13.78 -5.04
N ILE A 63 18.16 -14.30 -5.86
CA ILE A 63 18.84 -15.58 -5.60
C ILE A 63 19.68 -15.47 -4.32
N LEU A 64 20.49 -14.42 -4.21
CA LEU A 64 21.34 -14.19 -3.05
C LEU A 64 20.51 -13.97 -1.78
N GLY A 65 19.42 -13.20 -1.87
CA GLY A 65 18.47 -13.00 -0.78
C GLY A 65 17.85 -14.30 -0.27
N CYS A 66 17.33 -15.13 -1.19
CA CYS A 66 16.78 -16.44 -0.85
C CYS A 66 17.82 -17.42 -0.29
N ALA A 67 19.11 -17.20 -0.60
CA ALA A 67 20.23 -17.98 -0.06
C ALA A 67 20.78 -17.43 1.26
N GLY A 68 20.24 -16.32 1.80
CA GLY A 68 20.70 -15.72 3.06
C GLY A 68 21.94 -14.81 2.91
N ASP A 69 22.34 -14.46 1.69
CA ASP A 69 23.50 -13.60 1.45
C ASP A 69 23.14 -12.12 1.60
N LYS A 70 23.59 -11.53 2.71
CA LYS A 70 23.30 -10.13 3.10
C LYS A 70 23.82 -9.08 2.12
N ARG A 71 24.68 -9.44 1.18
CA ARG A 71 25.12 -8.53 0.09
C ARG A 71 23.97 -8.13 -0.82
N ALA A 72 22.90 -8.92 -0.89
CA ALA A 72 21.68 -8.58 -1.63
C ALA A 72 20.84 -7.46 -1.00
N PHE A 73 21.05 -7.16 0.29
CA PHE A 73 20.15 -6.31 1.08
C PHE A 73 19.84 -4.96 0.43
N GLU A 74 20.87 -4.19 0.06
CA GLU A 74 20.68 -2.83 -0.47
C GLU A 74 19.90 -2.85 -1.81
N THR A 75 20.22 -3.82 -2.68
CA THR A 75 19.52 -3.98 -3.97
C THR A 75 18.06 -4.39 -3.75
N LEU A 76 17.78 -5.28 -2.80
CA LEU A 76 16.41 -5.69 -2.49
C LEU A 76 15.59 -4.55 -1.87
N VAL A 77 16.17 -3.73 -0.99
CA VAL A 77 15.50 -2.55 -0.42
C VAL A 77 15.18 -1.52 -1.51
N LEU A 78 16.08 -1.32 -2.48
CA LEU A 78 15.81 -0.49 -3.65
C LEU A 78 14.62 -1.00 -4.47
N LEU A 79 14.57 -2.32 -4.72
CA LEU A 79 13.50 -2.97 -5.50
C LEU A 79 12.15 -2.96 -4.77
N LEU A 80 12.17 -3.03 -3.43
CA LEU A 80 10.96 -2.96 -2.59
C LEU A 80 10.21 -1.61 -2.72
N ASN A 81 10.90 -0.55 -3.17
CA ASN A 81 10.35 0.79 -3.36
C ASN A 81 10.25 1.19 -4.85
N TYR A 82 10.21 0.20 -5.74
CA TYR A 82 10.13 0.41 -7.18
C TYR A 82 8.68 0.66 -7.64
N ARG A 83 8.49 1.22 -8.85
CA ARG A 83 7.15 1.53 -9.38
C ARG A 83 6.35 0.29 -9.75
N ASP A 84 7.03 -0.79 -10.12
CA ASP A 84 6.43 -2.03 -10.57
C ASP A 84 6.05 -2.91 -9.35
N PRO A 85 4.75 -3.19 -9.13
CA PRO A 85 4.30 -4.02 -8.03
C PRO A 85 4.90 -5.42 -8.02
N VAL A 86 5.16 -6.02 -9.20
CA VAL A 86 5.68 -7.39 -9.29
C VAL A 86 7.12 -7.44 -8.75
N ARG A 87 7.95 -6.45 -9.12
CA ARG A 87 9.31 -6.30 -8.56
C ARG A 87 9.31 -6.06 -7.05
N CYS A 88 8.32 -5.34 -6.55
CA CYS A 88 8.19 -5.10 -5.11
C CYS A 88 7.83 -6.39 -4.36
N ALA A 89 6.97 -7.23 -4.94
CA ALA A 89 6.58 -8.52 -4.36
C ALA A 89 7.76 -9.49 -4.29
N THR A 90 8.52 -9.65 -5.39
CA THR A 90 9.72 -10.50 -5.43
C THR A 90 10.78 -10.02 -4.44
N ALA A 91 10.97 -8.71 -4.33
CA ALA A 91 11.90 -8.11 -3.38
C ALA A 91 11.46 -8.32 -1.92
N ALA A 92 10.18 -8.14 -1.60
CA ALA A 92 9.64 -8.39 -0.27
C ALA A 92 9.83 -9.85 0.15
N HIS A 93 9.51 -10.79 -0.74
CA HIS A 93 9.73 -12.22 -0.51
C HIS A 93 11.20 -12.52 -0.20
N ALA A 94 12.12 -12.06 -1.06
CA ALA A 94 13.55 -12.28 -0.87
C ALA A 94 14.08 -11.63 0.41
N LEU A 95 13.59 -10.45 0.80
CA LEU A 95 13.95 -9.78 2.06
C LEU A 95 13.46 -10.53 3.30
N GLY A 96 12.24 -11.07 3.26
CA GLY A 96 11.70 -11.92 4.33
C GLY A 96 12.55 -13.17 4.53
N ARG A 97 13.00 -13.79 3.43
CA ARG A 97 13.86 -14.98 3.47
C ARG A 97 15.31 -14.68 3.83
N LEU A 98 15.81 -13.49 3.47
CA LEU A 98 17.18 -13.08 3.76
C LEU A 98 17.46 -13.06 5.27
N GLY A 99 16.45 -12.72 6.09
CA GLY A 99 16.59 -12.69 7.54
C GLY A 99 17.59 -11.63 8.04
N ASP A 100 17.88 -10.60 7.24
CA ASP A 100 18.76 -9.51 7.67
C ASP A 100 18.03 -8.66 8.75
N PRO A 101 18.64 -8.42 9.92
CA PRO A 101 18.01 -7.65 10.99
C PRO A 101 17.67 -6.21 10.59
N ARG A 102 18.28 -5.68 9.52
CA ARG A 102 17.99 -4.35 9.00
C ARG A 102 16.67 -4.28 8.22
N THR A 103 16.11 -5.40 7.79
CA THR A 103 14.93 -5.45 6.91
C THR A 103 13.72 -4.74 7.52
N ALA A 104 13.39 -5.02 8.78
CA ALA A 104 12.24 -4.39 9.43
C ALA A 104 12.37 -2.86 9.49
N ARG A 105 13.57 -2.34 9.80
CA ARG A 105 13.83 -0.90 9.84
C ARG A 105 13.69 -0.26 8.46
N ALA A 106 14.21 -0.92 7.41
CA ALA A 106 14.09 -0.43 6.04
C ALA A 106 12.63 -0.43 5.57
N ALA A 107 11.88 -1.51 5.81
CA ALA A 107 10.47 -1.60 5.47
C ALA A 107 9.63 -0.56 6.22
N ALA A 108 9.91 -0.30 7.51
CA ALA A 108 9.26 0.74 8.30
C ALA A 108 9.52 2.14 7.72
N ALA A 109 10.76 2.45 7.34
CA ALA A 109 11.09 3.73 6.70
C ALA A 109 10.37 3.93 5.36
N LEU A 110 10.21 2.86 4.58
CA LEU A 110 9.47 2.91 3.31
C LEU A 110 7.95 3.04 3.53
N ALA A 111 7.39 2.31 4.49
CA ALA A 111 5.96 2.32 4.80
C ALA A 111 5.48 3.68 5.33
N THR A 112 6.32 4.37 6.10
CA THR A 112 6.00 5.64 6.76
C THR A 112 6.32 6.87 5.90
N ASN A 113 7.00 6.70 4.75
CA ASN A 113 7.36 7.82 3.88
C ASN A 113 6.13 8.41 3.16
N PRO A 114 5.74 9.66 3.45
CA PRO A 114 4.53 10.26 2.85
C PRO A 114 4.68 10.47 1.33
N LEU A 115 5.88 10.76 0.84
CA LEU A 115 6.18 11.00 -0.58
C LEU A 115 6.12 9.73 -1.43
N ARG A 116 6.15 8.54 -0.80
CA ARG A 116 6.19 7.24 -1.48
C ARG A 116 5.02 6.33 -1.08
N THR A 117 3.94 6.92 -0.58
CA THR A 117 2.75 6.18 -0.12
C THR A 117 2.22 5.21 -1.19
N ALA A 118 2.25 5.59 -2.47
CA ALA A 118 1.82 4.72 -3.58
C ALA A 118 2.58 3.37 -3.66
N TYR A 119 3.81 3.30 -3.13
CA TYR A 119 4.68 2.14 -3.16
C TYR A 119 4.75 1.41 -1.80
N ALA A 120 4.05 1.90 -0.78
CA ALA A 120 4.13 1.41 0.59
C ALA A 120 3.44 0.06 0.83
N LEU A 121 2.69 -0.47 -0.14
CA LEU A 121 1.90 -1.71 0.03
C LEU A 121 2.77 -2.92 0.43
N HIS A 122 3.85 -3.17 -0.30
CA HIS A 122 4.74 -4.31 -0.02
C HIS A 122 5.60 -4.10 1.24
N PRO A 123 6.16 -2.90 1.50
CA PRO A 123 6.75 -2.59 2.80
C PRO A 123 5.83 -2.87 3.99
N VAL A 124 4.54 -2.47 3.89
CA VAL A 124 3.53 -2.70 4.94
C VAL A 124 3.28 -4.19 5.18
N ARG A 125 3.08 -4.97 4.11
CA ARG A 125 2.88 -6.42 4.20
C ARG A 125 4.10 -7.12 4.78
N LEU A 126 5.29 -6.75 4.32
CA LEU A 126 6.55 -7.28 4.83
C LEU A 126 6.72 -7.01 6.33
N LEU A 127 6.35 -5.82 6.83
CA LEU A 127 6.36 -5.54 8.27
C LEU A 127 5.43 -6.46 9.06
N ALA A 128 4.22 -6.71 8.54
CA ALA A 128 3.27 -7.61 9.18
C ALA A 128 3.79 -9.06 9.23
N GLU A 129 4.42 -9.53 8.14
CA GLU A 129 5.04 -10.85 8.04
C GLU A 129 6.24 -11.01 8.98
N LEU A 130 7.12 -10.00 9.04
CA LEU A 130 8.33 -10.03 9.88
C LEU A 130 8.02 -10.00 11.38
N ARG A 131 6.86 -9.46 11.77
CA ARG A 131 6.44 -9.30 13.18
C ARG A 131 7.50 -8.66 14.08
N ALA A 132 8.25 -7.69 13.53
CA ALA A 132 9.32 -7.02 14.24
C ALA A 132 8.79 -5.97 15.22
N PRO A 133 9.57 -5.55 16.24
CA PRO A 133 9.15 -4.53 17.21
C PRO A 133 8.72 -3.20 16.57
N GLN A 134 9.28 -2.87 15.41
CA GLN A 134 8.96 -1.65 14.67
C GLN A 134 7.70 -1.76 13.80
N SER A 135 7.17 -2.98 13.58
CA SER A 135 6.01 -3.20 12.71
C SER A 135 4.77 -2.49 13.22
N VAL A 136 4.38 -2.70 14.48
CA VAL A 136 3.16 -2.09 15.04
C VAL A 136 3.22 -0.55 15.02
N PRO A 137 4.27 0.12 15.54
CA PRO A 137 4.34 1.59 15.47
C PRO A 137 4.31 2.14 14.05
N ALA A 138 5.00 1.49 13.10
CA ALA A 138 5.03 1.94 11.71
C ALA A 138 3.65 1.79 11.03
N LEU A 139 2.95 0.67 11.25
CA LEU A 139 1.63 0.44 10.69
C LEU A 139 0.57 1.37 11.28
N ILE A 140 0.64 1.67 12.58
CA ILE A 140 -0.23 2.68 13.23
C ILE A 140 -0.03 4.06 12.59
N ALA A 141 1.23 4.54 12.55
CA ALA A 141 1.54 5.86 12.00
C ALA A 141 1.14 6.00 10.52
N THR A 142 1.34 4.93 9.73
CA THR A 142 0.88 4.90 8.34
C THR A 142 -0.64 4.89 8.26
N LEU A 143 -1.35 4.07 9.05
CA LEU A 143 -2.81 4.02 9.04
C LEU A 143 -3.43 5.37 9.40
N GLU A 144 -3.04 5.98 10.52
CA GLU A 144 -3.59 7.26 11.01
C GLU A 144 -3.50 8.36 9.95
N ARG A 145 -2.37 8.44 9.24
CA ARG A 145 -2.18 9.39 8.13
C ARG A 145 -3.09 9.11 6.94
N LEU A 146 -3.47 7.85 6.71
CA LEU A 146 -4.29 7.43 5.57
C LEU A 146 -5.79 7.44 5.84
N LEU A 147 -6.23 7.65 7.08
CA LEU A 147 -7.65 7.77 7.44
C LEU A 147 -8.29 9.11 7.05
N THR A 148 -7.52 10.04 6.46
CA THR A 148 -8.06 11.30 5.94
C THR A 148 -9.07 11.05 4.82
N PRO A 149 -10.19 11.80 4.77
CA PRO A 149 -11.15 11.72 3.67
C PRO A 149 -10.48 11.88 2.30
N HIS A 150 -10.97 11.14 1.29
CA HIS A 150 -10.49 11.21 -0.11
C HIS A 150 -9.05 10.73 -0.35
N ASN A 151 -8.44 9.99 0.59
CA ASN A 151 -7.11 9.42 0.37
C ASN A 151 -7.14 8.32 -0.71
N PRO A 152 -6.39 8.43 -1.83
CA PRO A 152 -6.42 7.45 -2.90
C PRO A 152 -5.74 6.12 -2.52
N TYR A 153 -4.93 6.10 -1.45
CA TYR A 153 -4.10 4.96 -1.04
C TYR A 153 -4.80 4.02 -0.05
N TRP A 154 -6.12 3.87 -0.17
CA TRP A 154 -6.93 3.01 0.70
C TRP A 154 -6.44 1.54 0.75
N ARG A 155 -5.81 1.02 -0.32
CA ARG A 155 -5.21 -0.33 -0.33
C ARG A 155 -4.06 -0.46 0.66
N VAL A 156 -3.28 0.60 0.85
CA VAL A 156 -2.19 0.63 1.84
C VAL A 156 -2.79 0.70 3.25
N ALA A 157 -3.84 1.51 3.44
CA ALA A 157 -4.57 1.58 4.70
C ALA A 157 -5.18 0.22 5.09
N LEU A 158 -5.81 -0.47 4.12
CA LEU A 158 -6.34 -1.81 4.30
C LEU A 158 -5.25 -2.80 4.73
N ALA A 159 -4.09 -2.79 4.05
CA ALA A 159 -2.97 -3.65 4.43
C ALA A 159 -2.42 -3.33 5.84
N CYS A 160 -2.47 -2.07 6.27
CA CYS A 160 -2.13 -1.69 7.65
C CYS A 160 -3.14 -2.29 8.64
N VAL A 161 -4.45 -2.18 8.35
CA VAL A 161 -5.52 -2.74 9.19
C VAL A 161 -5.37 -4.25 9.34
N GLU A 162 -5.25 -4.98 8.23
CA GLU A 162 -5.06 -6.44 8.21
C GLU A 162 -3.77 -6.84 8.94
N GLY A 163 -2.68 -6.10 8.70
CA GLY A 163 -1.39 -6.32 9.35
C GLY A 163 -1.45 -6.13 10.86
N LEU A 164 -2.08 -5.05 11.33
CA LEU A 164 -2.27 -4.78 12.76
C LEU A 164 -3.12 -5.86 13.44
N GLY A 165 -4.20 -6.31 12.79
CA GLY A 165 -5.02 -7.43 13.26
C GLY A 165 -4.23 -8.74 13.35
N ALA A 166 -3.35 -9.01 12.39
CA ALA A 166 -2.49 -10.21 12.38
C ALA A 166 -1.34 -10.16 13.40
N LEU A 167 -0.91 -8.95 13.79
CA LEU A 167 0.10 -8.73 14.83
C LEU A 167 -0.49 -8.84 16.24
N GLY A 168 -1.79 -8.56 16.42
CA GLY A 168 -2.51 -8.78 17.68
C GLY A 168 -2.11 -7.84 18.83
N ASP A 169 -1.38 -6.76 18.55
CA ASP A 169 -0.91 -5.82 19.57
C ASP A 169 -2.00 -4.79 19.92
N ARG A 170 -2.37 -4.74 21.21
CA ARG A 170 -3.43 -3.84 21.72
C ARG A 170 -3.14 -2.35 21.55
N ARG A 171 -1.88 -1.96 21.31
CA ARG A 171 -1.54 -0.57 20.94
C ARG A 171 -2.22 -0.12 19.65
N ALA A 172 -2.62 -1.06 18.79
CA ALA A 172 -3.32 -0.78 17.53
C ALA A 172 -4.80 -0.44 17.70
N VAL A 173 -5.41 -0.71 18.86
CA VAL A 173 -6.86 -0.59 19.07
C VAL A 173 -7.39 0.81 18.70
N PRO A 174 -6.80 1.94 19.15
CA PRO A 174 -7.33 3.27 18.80
C PRO A 174 -7.36 3.53 17.29
N ALA A 175 -6.28 3.17 16.58
CA ALA A 175 -6.18 3.36 15.13
C ALA A 175 -7.14 2.45 14.35
N LEU A 176 -7.33 1.20 14.82
CA LEU A 176 -8.30 0.28 14.24
C LEU A 176 -9.75 0.75 14.49
N THR A 177 -10.07 1.25 15.68
CA THR A 177 -11.39 1.83 15.98
C THR A 177 -11.68 3.02 15.08
N ALA A 178 -10.71 3.93 14.88
CA ALA A 178 -10.87 5.03 13.93
C ALA A 178 -11.09 4.56 12.48
N ALA A 179 -10.50 3.42 12.09
CA ALA A 179 -10.69 2.85 10.76
C ALA A 179 -12.08 2.22 10.53
N VAL A 180 -12.85 1.93 11.59
CA VAL A 180 -14.22 1.35 11.47
C VAL A 180 -15.17 2.30 10.75
N THR A 181 -14.99 3.62 10.92
CA THR A 181 -15.84 4.64 10.27
C THR A 181 -15.54 4.80 8.77
N HIS A 182 -14.44 4.24 8.27
CA HIS A 182 -14.06 4.37 6.87
C HIS A 182 -14.72 3.27 6.01
N PRO A 183 -15.56 3.61 5.00
CA PRO A 183 -16.40 2.64 4.29
C PRO A 183 -15.67 1.44 3.68
N ARG A 184 -14.43 1.64 3.21
CA ARG A 184 -13.60 0.57 2.62
C ARG A 184 -12.81 -0.26 3.63
N LEU A 185 -12.69 0.19 4.87
CA LEU A 185 -11.87 -0.44 5.90
C LEU A 185 -12.72 -1.07 7.01
N ALA A 186 -13.96 -0.62 7.17
CA ALA A 186 -14.87 -0.99 8.26
C ALA A 186 -14.88 -2.49 8.58
N ALA A 187 -15.14 -3.34 7.58
CA ALA A 187 -15.21 -4.79 7.78
C ALA A 187 -13.87 -5.38 8.24
N ALA A 188 -12.75 -4.97 7.64
CA ALA A 188 -11.42 -5.44 8.01
C ALA A 188 -10.99 -4.92 9.39
N ALA A 189 -11.37 -3.69 9.73
CA ALA A 189 -11.09 -3.08 11.03
C ALA A 189 -11.85 -3.79 12.15
N ALA A 190 -13.15 -4.02 11.97
CA ALA A 190 -13.97 -4.78 12.91
C ALA A 190 -13.44 -6.22 13.09
N ALA A 191 -13.09 -6.91 12.00
CA ALA A 191 -12.49 -8.23 12.07
C ALA A 191 -11.13 -8.24 12.79
N SER A 192 -10.34 -7.18 12.64
CA SER A 192 -9.06 -7.04 13.33
C SER A 192 -9.26 -6.78 14.83
N LEU A 193 -10.17 -5.87 15.20
CA LEU A 193 -10.55 -5.62 16.60
C LEU A 193 -11.06 -6.88 17.31
N ALA A 194 -11.90 -7.66 16.63
CA ALA A 194 -12.40 -8.93 17.16
C ALA A 194 -11.25 -9.92 17.47
N ARG A 195 -10.22 -10.00 16.62
CA ARG A 195 -9.03 -10.83 16.89
C ARG A 195 -8.24 -10.36 18.11
N LEU A 196 -8.28 -9.06 18.41
CA LEU A 196 -7.66 -8.47 19.60
C LEU A 196 -8.52 -8.66 20.87
N GLY A 197 -9.66 -9.35 20.76
CA GLY A 197 -10.62 -9.52 21.86
C GLY A 197 -11.36 -8.21 22.20
N VAL A 198 -11.39 -7.26 21.28
CA VAL A 198 -12.23 -6.07 21.37
C VAL A 198 -13.54 -6.43 20.66
N HIS A 199 -14.42 -7.11 21.38
CA HIS A 199 -15.82 -7.24 21.01
C HIS A 199 -16.51 -5.95 21.45
N GLU A 200 -17.25 -5.30 20.55
CA GLU A 200 -17.76 -3.95 20.74
C GLU A 200 -18.55 -3.75 22.06
N ASP A 201 -18.03 -2.86 22.92
CA ASP A 201 -18.82 -1.87 23.70
C ASP A 201 -19.05 -0.59 22.86
N VAL A 202 -18.98 -0.68 21.53
CA VAL A 202 -19.11 0.47 20.59
C VAL A 202 -20.58 0.83 20.33
N THR A 203 -21.54 0.06 20.87
CA THR A 203 -22.98 0.35 20.78
C THR A 203 -23.53 1.23 21.92
N ALA A 204 -22.71 1.67 22.88
CA ALA A 204 -23.18 2.40 24.07
C ALA A 204 -22.90 3.92 24.07
N ALA A 205 -22.76 4.56 22.90
CA ALA A 205 -22.53 6.01 22.80
C ALA A 205 -23.62 6.80 22.04
N ASP A 206 -24.75 6.18 21.68
CA ASP A 206 -25.95 6.91 21.22
C ASP A 206 -27.19 6.38 21.97
N GLY A 207 -27.45 6.97 23.14
CA GLY A 207 -28.58 6.59 23.97
C GLY A 207 -28.75 7.44 25.22
N ALA A 208 -28.87 8.77 25.07
CA ALA A 208 -29.41 9.63 26.13
C ALA A 208 -29.86 11.00 25.61
N ALA A 209 -30.96 11.06 24.85
CA ALA A 209 -31.81 12.24 24.81
C ALA A 209 -33.24 11.89 24.33
N ALA A 210 -34.15 11.90 25.30
CA ALA A 210 -35.58 12.21 25.18
C ALA A 210 -36.53 11.17 24.53
N THR A 211 -37.13 10.35 25.39
CA THR A 211 -38.54 9.93 25.24
C THR A 211 -39.27 10.21 26.56
N ASP A 212 -40.35 10.99 26.45
CA ASP A 212 -41.55 11.14 27.32
C ASP A 212 -41.92 12.63 27.37
N GLY A 213 -43.11 13.08 27.00
CA GLY A 213 -44.38 12.43 26.67
C GLY A 213 -45.34 13.47 26.05
N PRO A 214 -46.65 13.15 25.91
CA PRO A 214 -47.55 13.68 24.88
C PRO A 214 -48.37 14.89 25.33
N ASP A 215 -48.89 15.69 24.38
CA ASP A 215 -50.18 16.38 24.58
C ASP A 215 -50.86 16.74 23.25
N ASP A 216 -52.19 16.64 23.28
CA ASP A 216 -53.17 16.76 22.22
C ASP A 216 -53.45 18.22 21.82
N GLY A 217 -54.07 18.44 20.65
CA GLY A 217 -54.72 19.73 20.37
C GLY A 217 -54.96 20.07 18.91
N GLU A 218 -56.16 19.77 18.42
CA GLU A 218 -56.80 20.36 17.25
C GLU A 218 -56.72 21.90 17.23
N ASN A 219 -56.60 22.53 16.05
CA ASN A 219 -57.70 23.27 15.42
C ASN A 219 -57.23 24.06 14.18
N ALA A 220 -58.15 24.15 13.22
CA ALA A 220 -58.12 24.74 11.91
C ALA A 220 -57.96 26.27 11.87
N GLY A 221 -57.69 26.79 10.67
CA GLY A 221 -58.33 28.03 10.21
C GLY A 221 -57.46 29.06 9.48
N ALA A 222 -57.60 29.08 8.15
CA ALA A 222 -57.79 30.24 7.28
C ALA A 222 -56.84 31.46 7.33
N GLY A 223 -56.28 31.83 6.16
CA GLY A 223 -55.83 33.20 5.90
C GLY A 223 -54.82 33.40 4.77
N ARG A 224 -55.26 33.33 3.50
CA ARG A 224 -54.67 34.13 2.38
C ARG A 224 -55.36 35.52 2.39
N PRO A 225 -54.92 36.59 1.66
CA PRO A 225 -54.11 36.58 0.43
C PRO A 225 -53.17 37.79 0.14
N ALA A 226 -52.56 37.74 -1.07
CA ALA A 226 -51.99 38.82 -1.92
C ALA A 226 -50.70 39.53 -1.45
N GLY A 227 -49.75 39.96 -2.29
CA GLY A 227 -49.42 39.90 -3.73
C GLY A 227 -47.88 40.05 -3.82
N ARG A 228 -47.15 40.24 -4.91
CA ARG A 228 -47.36 40.68 -6.30
C ARG A 228 -46.00 40.43 -6.98
N VAL A 229 -45.97 39.89 -8.19
CA VAL A 229 -44.77 39.76 -9.06
C VAL A 229 -44.68 40.99 -9.97
N PRO A 230 -43.48 41.45 -10.35
CA PRO A 230 -43.05 41.27 -11.74
C PRO A 230 -41.54 40.94 -11.89
N GLY A 231 -41.18 40.13 -12.89
CA GLY A 231 -39.81 40.04 -13.44
C GLY A 231 -39.60 41.09 -14.54
N PRO A 232 -38.76 40.86 -15.58
CA PRO A 232 -37.56 40.03 -15.72
C PRO A 232 -36.33 40.90 -16.06
N GLU A 233 -35.11 40.36 -16.27
CA GLU A 233 -34.18 40.75 -17.36
C GLU A 233 -33.05 39.72 -17.51
N ARG A 234 -32.85 39.26 -18.76
CA ARG A 234 -31.70 38.48 -19.23
C ARG A 234 -30.84 39.41 -20.10
N GLY A 235 -29.52 39.24 -20.05
CA GLY A 235 -28.61 39.83 -21.03
C GLY A 235 -27.22 39.24 -20.95
N ALA A 236 -26.98 38.15 -21.69
CA ALA A 236 -25.68 37.52 -21.86
C ALA A 236 -24.98 38.06 -23.13
N GLY A 237 -23.74 38.52 -22.98
CA GLY A 237 -22.71 38.52 -24.05
C GLY A 237 -21.79 37.29 -23.86
N PRO A 238 -21.00 36.85 -24.86
CA PRO A 238 -20.01 37.64 -25.61
C PRO A 238 -20.11 37.40 -27.15
N GLY A 239 -19.45 38.08 -28.09
CA GLY A 239 -18.20 38.84 -28.06
C GLY A 239 -17.11 38.06 -28.82
N GLY A 240 -16.85 38.44 -30.08
CA GLY A 240 -15.56 38.24 -30.75
C GLY A 240 -15.50 37.23 -31.90
N GLY A 241 -15.80 37.69 -33.11
CA GLY A 241 -15.44 37.01 -34.36
C GLY A 241 -13.97 37.23 -34.72
N GLN A 242 -13.35 36.21 -35.32
CA GLN A 242 -12.09 36.32 -36.05
C GLN A 242 -12.33 35.91 -37.50
N GLY A 243 -11.96 36.81 -38.40
CA GLY A 243 -11.71 36.54 -39.79
C GLY A 243 -10.78 37.63 -40.31
N LEU A 244 -9.69 37.24 -40.95
CA LEU A 244 -9.47 37.49 -42.37
C LEU A 244 -8.05 37.12 -42.79
N SER A 245 -8.01 36.39 -43.89
CA SER A 245 -6.87 36.05 -44.73
C SER A 245 -6.24 37.30 -45.37
N GLY A 246 -4.96 37.18 -45.71
CA GLY A 246 -4.18 38.11 -46.53
C GLY A 246 -2.75 37.63 -46.63
#